data_AF-A0A949P8H8-F1
#
_entry.id   AF-A0A949P8H8-F1
#
_cell.length_a   1.000
_cell.length_b   1.000
_cell.length_c   1.000
_cell.angle_alpha   90.00
_cell.angle_beta   90.00
_cell.angle_gamma   90.00
#
_symmetry.space_group_name_H-M   'P 1'
#
loop_
_entity.id
_entity.type
_entity.pdbx_description
1 polymer ?
#
loop_
_entity_poly.entity_id
_entity_poly.type
_entity_poly.pdbx_seq_one_letter_code
_entity_poly.pdbx_strand_id
1 'polypeptide(L)'
;MVPELEYYDTNIPCLAACPVHTNAGMYVAAIADGDDELAYLTARLPNPFASVCARVCAAPCEDACRRGTIDRPIAIRALKRFVTEQFGTERGNGEAWHRVAAPPTFERPQSVGIVGGGPAGMACAHDLRRLGYKVTVYEATDKLGGAMWLGIPEYRLDRGVLSADINAIIDLGVEVQYETRLGVDVTLEDLRNNHDAVFLSIGATLGRGLDLEGAEADGVFKAIEFLINMNRGFNVDVGERVIVIGGGDVAMDAARTALRASDYANQDPKQIGGADNQGANGSERDEEDAADQRSLMTEAIDVARTAARAGAREVVVMSLESAEEMPAHEFEVEEAQHEGISFMPRRGPRRILVDDDGRAAGIETVGVTSVFNDEGRFSPEFDEGDLQVAEADTVILAIGQAIDLEALGADGPEVSPRRTIQVDNDTGRTSMDGIWSGGDAAKGPRTLIDAVADGRRSAADIHRSFGGYDEAAESATFVKLAQFHRLEDSYDQTPRVDVPTLDTGRRIGLVEVELGFTEQQARCEASRCLRCFANIILDVDKCVLCALCADVCPVDVISLVPSEEVDSGAAGSTALLLDEERCIRCALCIERCPPDALSMGMWKGIGVPV
;
A
#
# COMPACT_ATOMS: atom_id res chain seq x y z
N MET A 1 -3.05 -29.73 -23.38
CA MET A 1 -1.75 -29.25 -22.88
C MET A 1 -1.98 -28.81 -21.44
N VAL A 2 -1.27 -29.35 -20.45
CA VAL A 2 -1.34 -28.80 -19.09
C VAL A 2 -0.56 -27.49 -19.14
N PRO A 3 -1.16 -26.33 -18.85
CA PRO A 3 -0.42 -25.07 -18.88
C PRO A 3 0.78 -25.11 -17.91
N GLU A 4 1.87 -24.45 -18.29
CA GLU A 4 3.05 -24.29 -17.43
C GLU A 4 2.71 -23.42 -16.21
N LEU A 5 3.49 -23.51 -15.12
CA LEU A 5 3.25 -22.73 -13.90
C LEU A 5 3.12 -21.22 -14.19
N GLU A 6 3.94 -20.72 -15.11
CA GLU A 6 3.95 -19.32 -15.56
C GLU A 6 2.61 -18.87 -16.17
N TYR A 7 1.90 -19.76 -16.87
CA TYR A 7 0.56 -19.47 -17.37
C TYR A 7 -0.43 -19.23 -16.23
N TYR A 8 -0.33 -20.00 -15.14
CA TYR A 8 -1.26 -19.86 -14.03
C TYR A 8 -0.96 -18.66 -13.15
N ASP A 9 0.31 -18.33 -12.96
CA ASP A 9 0.70 -17.11 -12.24
C ASP A 9 0.20 -15.85 -12.96
N THR A 10 0.27 -15.83 -14.29
CA THR A 10 -0.21 -14.69 -15.11
C THR A 10 -1.73 -14.69 -15.32
N ASN A 11 -2.37 -15.85 -15.36
CA ASN A 11 -3.81 -15.98 -15.61
C ASN A 11 -4.69 -15.82 -14.35
N ILE A 12 -4.10 -15.52 -13.20
CA ILE A 12 -4.80 -15.03 -11.99
C ILE A 12 -4.45 -13.54 -11.82
N PRO A 13 -5.19 -12.62 -12.45
CA PRO A 13 -4.73 -11.23 -12.61
C PRO A 13 -4.48 -10.50 -11.30
N CYS A 14 -5.34 -10.70 -10.30
CA CYS A 14 -5.19 -10.09 -8.98
C CYS A 14 -3.98 -10.63 -8.18
N LEU A 15 -3.57 -11.88 -8.43
CA LEU A 15 -2.38 -12.48 -7.82
C LEU A 15 -1.12 -11.94 -8.52
N ALA A 16 -1.12 -11.96 -9.85
CA ALA A 16 -0.03 -11.47 -10.70
C ALA A 16 0.29 -9.99 -10.45
N ALA A 17 -0.75 -9.17 -10.31
CA ALA A 17 -0.60 -7.73 -10.09
C ALA A 17 -0.19 -7.37 -8.66
N CYS A 18 -0.33 -8.27 -7.69
CA CYS A 18 0.08 -8.02 -6.32
C CYS A 18 1.61 -8.21 -6.21
N PRO A 19 2.41 -7.18 -5.86
CA PRO A 19 3.87 -7.30 -5.86
C PRO A 19 4.44 -8.37 -4.91
N VAL A 20 3.68 -8.75 -3.88
CA VAL A 20 4.04 -9.82 -2.94
C VAL A 20 3.35 -11.15 -3.25
N HIS A 21 2.62 -11.24 -4.36
CA HIS A 21 1.84 -12.40 -4.80
C HIS A 21 0.83 -12.89 -3.74
N THR A 22 0.00 -11.97 -3.22
CA THR A 22 -1.13 -12.36 -2.36
C THR A 22 -2.24 -12.96 -3.21
N ASN A 23 -2.72 -14.16 -2.85
CA ASN A 23 -3.84 -14.80 -3.54
C ASN A 23 -5.18 -14.17 -3.16
N ALA A 24 -5.45 -13.00 -3.75
CA ALA A 24 -6.66 -12.23 -3.49
C ALA A 24 -7.95 -12.98 -3.83
N GLY A 25 -7.96 -13.68 -4.96
CA GLY A 25 -9.11 -14.49 -5.35
C GLY A 25 -9.48 -15.53 -4.29
N MET A 26 -8.48 -16.20 -3.70
CA MET A 26 -8.70 -17.23 -2.69
C MET A 26 -9.25 -16.66 -1.38
N TYR A 27 -8.66 -15.61 -0.81
CA TYR A 27 -9.20 -15.06 0.43
C TYR A 27 -10.56 -14.41 0.25
N VAL A 28 -10.81 -13.79 -0.91
CA VAL A 28 -12.15 -13.26 -1.23
C VAL A 28 -13.16 -14.40 -1.33
N ALA A 29 -12.82 -15.51 -1.97
CA ALA A 29 -13.70 -16.68 -2.02
C ALA A 29 -13.96 -17.26 -0.63
N ALA A 30 -12.96 -17.32 0.24
CA ALA A 30 -13.11 -17.77 1.61
C ALA A 30 -14.05 -16.85 2.42
N ILE A 31 -13.99 -15.52 2.24
CA ILE A 31 -14.97 -14.58 2.81
C ILE A 31 -16.38 -14.88 2.30
N ALA A 32 -16.55 -15.13 1.00
CA ALA A 32 -17.85 -15.47 0.42
C ALA A 32 -18.42 -16.79 1.00
N ASP A 33 -17.54 -17.76 1.25
CA ASP A 33 -17.88 -19.08 1.79
C ASP A 33 -18.02 -19.08 3.34
N GLY A 34 -17.72 -17.95 4.00
CA GLY A 34 -17.84 -17.78 5.45
C GLY A 34 -16.65 -18.28 6.27
N ASP A 35 -15.52 -18.58 5.63
CA ASP A 35 -14.26 -19.00 6.28
C ASP A 35 -13.29 -17.81 6.41
N ASP A 36 -13.62 -16.90 7.33
CA ASP A 36 -12.87 -15.65 7.51
C ASP A 36 -11.46 -15.86 8.07
N GLU A 37 -11.26 -16.93 8.83
CA GLU A 37 -9.92 -17.26 9.35
C GLU A 37 -9.00 -17.70 8.21
N LEU A 38 -9.45 -18.59 7.31
CA LEU A 38 -8.69 -18.97 6.12
C LEU A 38 -8.41 -17.74 5.24
N ALA A 39 -9.40 -16.87 5.07
CA ALA A 39 -9.23 -15.63 4.32
C ALA A 39 -8.12 -14.76 4.91
N TYR A 40 -8.13 -14.51 6.22
CA TYR A 40 -7.08 -13.76 6.88
C TYR A 40 -5.69 -14.41 6.72
N LEU A 41 -5.58 -15.71 7.01
CA LEU A 41 -4.30 -16.43 6.89
C LEU A 41 -3.73 -16.35 5.47
N THR A 42 -4.60 -16.44 4.47
CA THR A 42 -4.22 -16.33 3.04
C THR A 42 -3.74 -14.91 2.70
N ALA A 43 -4.42 -13.87 3.20
CA ALA A 43 -4.02 -12.48 3.00
C ALA A 43 -2.70 -12.12 3.71
N ARG A 44 -2.47 -12.69 4.91
CA ARG A 44 -1.31 -12.39 5.77
C ARG A 44 -0.06 -13.17 5.39
N LEU A 45 -0.19 -14.38 4.84
CA LEU A 45 0.91 -15.30 4.57
C LEU A 45 2.08 -14.65 3.79
N PRO A 46 1.86 -13.95 2.65
CA PRO A 46 2.93 -13.30 1.92
C PRO A 46 3.18 -11.84 2.34
N ASN A 47 2.37 -11.28 3.23
CA ASN A 47 2.37 -9.85 3.52
C ASN A 47 2.50 -9.57 5.03
N PRO A 48 3.68 -9.12 5.52
CA PRO A 48 3.86 -8.69 6.91
C PRO A 48 2.93 -7.55 7.36
N PHE A 49 2.42 -6.75 6.42
CA PHE A 49 1.63 -5.56 6.66
C PHE A 49 0.20 -5.71 6.13
N ALA A 50 -0.44 -6.85 6.37
CA ALA A 50 -1.78 -7.10 5.84
C ALA A 50 -2.81 -6.09 6.36
N SER A 51 -2.78 -5.75 7.66
CA SER A 51 -3.71 -4.81 8.29
C SER A 51 -3.47 -3.38 7.84
N VAL A 52 -2.21 -2.96 7.66
CA VAL A 52 -1.88 -1.66 7.04
C VAL A 52 -2.32 -1.62 5.57
N CYS A 53 -1.98 -2.64 4.78
CA CYS A 53 -2.36 -2.72 3.36
C CYS A 53 -3.88 -2.79 3.15
N ALA A 54 -4.64 -3.21 4.16
CA ALA A 54 -6.10 -3.21 4.11
C ALA A 54 -6.70 -1.80 4.16
N ARG A 55 -5.92 -0.78 4.52
CA ARG A 55 -6.36 0.61 4.64
C ARG A 55 -5.79 1.47 3.51
N VAL A 56 -4.49 1.36 3.25
CA VAL A 56 -3.76 2.34 2.43
C VAL A 56 -3.05 1.77 1.20
N CYS A 57 -3.27 0.50 0.88
CA CYS A 57 -2.72 -0.06 -0.36
C CYS A 57 -3.38 0.62 -1.57
N ALA A 58 -2.57 0.89 -2.60
CA ALA A 58 -3.02 1.31 -3.94
C ALA A 58 -3.87 0.25 -4.66
N ALA A 59 -3.92 -0.98 -4.12
CA ALA A 59 -4.75 -2.08 -4.60
C ALA A 59 -4.58 -2.41 -6.10
N PRO A 60 -3.34 -2.65 -6.60
CA PRO A 60 -3.12 -3.01 -8.01
C PRO A 60 -3.85 -4.31 -8.43
N CYS A 61 -4.19 -5.14 -7.44
CA CYS A 61 -5.04 -6.31 -7.61
C CYS A 61 -6.48 -5.99 -8.04
N GLU A 62 -7.01 -4.81 -7.68
CA GLU A 62 -8.32 -4.32 -8.11
C GLU A 62 -8.23 -3.79 -9.54
N ASP A 63 -7.19 -3.03 -9.88
CA ASP A 63 -6.96 -2.52 -11.24
C ASP A 63 -6.86 -3.66 -12.27
N ALA A 64 -6.16 -4.74 -11.91
CA ALA A 64 -6.03 -5.93 -12.75
C ALA A 64 -7.25 -6.87 -12.66
N CYS A 65 -8.23 -6.60 -11.80
CA CYS A 65 -9.32 -7.53 -11.54
C CYS A 65 -10.12 -7.82 -12.80
N ARG A 66 -10.19 -9.10 -13.20
CA ARG A 66 -10.96 -9.55 -14.37
C ARG A 66 -12.42 -9.13 -14.33
N ARG A 67 -13.03 -9.02 -13.15
CA ARG A 67 -14.43 -8.57 -13.00
C ARG A 67 -14.62 -7.15 -13.54
N GLY A 68 -13.58 -6.31 -13.53
CA GLY A 68 -13.63 -4.95 -14.09
C GLY A 68 -13.90 -4.89 -15.59
N THR A 69 -13.72 -5.98 -16.36
CA THR A 69 -14.09 -6.02 -17.79
C THR A 69 -15.58 -6.31 -18.01
N ILE A 70 -16.30 -6.72 -16.96
CA ILE A 70 -17.74 -7.00 -16.98
C ILE A 70 -18.50 -5.79 -16.42
N ASP A 71 -18.14 -5.36 -15.21
CA ASP A 71 -18.76 -4.22 -14.51
C ASP A 71 -17.74 -3.36 -13.75
N ARG A 72 -17.47 -3.65 -12.47
CA ARG A 72 -16.50 -2.96 -11.61
C ARG A 72 -15.68 -4.01 -10.86
N PRO A 73 -14.37 -3.77 -10.63
CA PRO A 73 -13.53 -4.63 -9.82
C PRO A 73 -14.13 -5.03 -8.48
N ILE A 74 -13.69 -6.17 -7.96
CA ILE A 74 -13.97 -6.54 -6.56
C ILE A 74 -13.27 -5.55 -5.64
N ALA A 75 -13.93 -5.09 -4.57
CA ALA A 75 -13.33 -4.24 -3.53
C ALA A 75 -12.40 -5.06 -2.60
N ILE A 76 -11.33 -5.61 -3.19
CA ILE A 76 -10.36 -6.52 -2.57
C ILE A 76 -9.72 -5.91 -1.30
N ARG A 77 -9.34 -4.62 -1.32
CA ARG A 77 -8.76 -3.92 -0.17
C ARG A 77 -9.73 -3.86 1.01
N ALA A 78 -10.97 -3.46 0.76
CA ALA A 78 -12.00 -3.38 1.80
C ALA A 78 -12.39 -4.77 2.35
N LEU A 79 -12.40 -5.80 1.50
CA LEU A 79 -12.57 -7.19 1.95
C LEU A 79 -11.39 -7.69 2.79
N LYS A 80 -10.17 -7.30 2.46
CA LYS A 80 -9.00 -7.55 3.32
C LYS A 80 -9.17 -6.89 4.68
N ARG A 81 -9.67 -5.65 4.72
CA ARG A 81 -9.95 -4.93 5.97
C ARG A 81 -10.96 -5.65 6.83
N PHE A 82 -12.04 -6.14 6.24
CA PHE A 82 -13.06 -6.91 6.95
C PHE A 82 -12.48 -8.12 7.72
N VAL A 83 -11.51 -8.83 7.15
CA VAL A 83 -10.88 -9.99 7.84
C VAL A 83 -9.74 -9.59 8.78
N THR A 84 -8.95 -8.56 8.45
CA THR A 84 -7.90 -8.07 9.37
C THR A 84 -8.50 -7.43 10.61
N GLU A 85 -9.62 -6.73 10.49
CA GLU A 85 -10.33 -6.23 11.67
C GLU A 85 -10.88 -7.34 12.56
N GLN A 86 -10.91 -8.60 12.14
CA GLN A 86 -11.36 -9.73 12.97
C GLN A 86 -10.20 -10.58 13.49
N PHE A 87 -9.15 -10.79 12.68
CA PHE A 87 -8.07 -11.73 12.95
C PHE A 87 -6.66 -11.11 12.89
N GLY A 88 -6.58 -9.84 12.53
CA GLY A 88 -5.34 -9.08 12.36
C GLY A 88 -4.54 -8.89 13.64
N THR A 89 -3.34 -8.34 13.46
CA THR A 89 -2.40 -8.04 14.55
C THR A 89 -3.02 -7.10 15.59
N GLU A 90 -3.92 -6.20 15.15
CA GLU A 90 -4.64 -5.25 15.99
C GLU A 90 -5.57 -5.89 17.05
N ARG A 91 -5.88 -7.20 16.95
CA ARG A 91 -6.74 -7.91 17.91
C ARG A 91 -6.00 -8.53 19.10
N GLY A 92 -4.66 -8.50 19.10
CA GLY A 92 -3.84 -8.70 20.30
C GLY A 92 -3.80 -10.10 20.91
N ASN A 93 -4.36 -11.14 20.28
CA ASN A 93 -4.26 -12.52 20.80
C ASN A 93 -3.09 -13.33 20.23
N GLY A 94 -2.41 -12.86 19.18
CA GLY A 94 -1.24 -13.51 18.58
C GLY A 94 -1.52 -14.80 17.79
N GLU A 95 -2.56 -15.53 18.19
CA GLU A 95 -2.81 -16.92 17.84
C GLU A 95 -2.96 -17.14 16.33
N ALA A 96 -3.69 -16.27 15.64
CA ALA A 96 -3.94 -16.42 14.21
C ALA A 96 -2.68 -16.15 13.36
N TRP A 97 -1.97 -15.04 13.60
CA TRP A 97 -0.84 -14.66 12.75
C TRP A 97 0.42 -15.48 13.03
N HIS A 98 0.60 -15.99 14.25
CA HIS A 98 1.68 -16.94 14.55
C HIS A 98 1.60 -18.23 13.73
N ARG A 99 0.42 -18.60 13.23
CA ARG A 99 0.26 -19.77 12.33
C ARG A 99 0.97 -19.60 10.98
N VAL A 100 1.15 -18.36 10.52
CA VAL A 100 1.83 -18.05 9.24
C VAL A 100 3.21 -17.42 9.43
N ALA A 101 3.45 -16.78 10.57
CA ALA A 101 4.73 -16.17 10.94
C ALA A 101 5.01 -16.41 12.44
N ALA A 102 5.73 -17.50 12.73
CA ALA A 102 6.22 -17.81 14.06
C ALA A 102 7.71 -17.41 14.22
N PRO A 103 8.17 -17.11 15.45
CA PRO A 103 9.59 -17.01 15.74
C PRO A 103 10.33 -18.28 15.29
N PRO A 104 11.58 -18.15 14.82
CA PRO A 104 12.29 -19.31 14.32
C PRO A 104 12.66 -20.26 15.47
N THR A 105 12.63 -21.56 15.17
CA THR A 105 12.99 -22.61 16.14
C THR A 105 14.50 -22.85 16.23
N PHE A 106 15.29 -22.18 15.41
CA PHE A 106 16.75 -22.26 15.36
C PHE A 106 17.37 -20.90 15.04
N GLU A 107 18.64 -20.73 15.38
CA GLU A 107 19.41 -19.53 15.00
C GLU A 107 20.54 -19.89 14.06
N ARG A 108 20.68 -19.10 12.99
CA ARG A 108 21.81 -19.12 12.08
C ARG A 108 22.95 -18.29 12.67
N PRO A 109 24.22 -18.63 12.37
CA PRO A 109 25.36 -17.88 12.88
C PRO A 109 25.47 -16.48 12.25
N GLN A 110 24.98 -16.29 11.02
CA GLN A 110 25.06 -15.02 10.32
C GLN A 110 24.09 -13.97 10.88
N SER A 111 24.53 -12.73 10.78
CA SER A 111 23.85 -11.51 11.22
C SER A 111 23.59 -10.56 10.05
N VAL A 112 22.47 -9.84 10.09
CA VAL A 112 22.08 -8.88 9.07
C VAL A 112 21.70 -7.54 9.69
N GLY A 113 22.34 -6.47 9.23
CA GLY A 113 22.00 -5.10 9.57
C GLY A 113 21.03 -4.52 8.56
N ILE A 114 19.96 -3.87 9.02
CA ILE A 114 18.96 -3.22 8.15
C ILE A 114 18.93 -1.74 8.49
N VAL A 115 19.09 -0.87 7.51
CA VAL A 115 19.05 0.58 7.71
C VAL A 115 17.71 1.14 7.22
N GLY A 116 16.95 1.73 8.14
CA GLY A 116 15.60 2.24 7.93
C GLY A 116 14.51 1.23 8.31
N GLY A 117 13.66 1.61 9.26
CA GLY A 117 12.54 0.84 9.78
C GLY A 117 11.23 1.02 9.01
N GLY A 118 11.32 1.31 7.71
CA GLY A 118 10.17 1.46 6.82
C GLY A 118 9.59 0.14 6.31
N PRO A 119 8.62 0.16 5.38
CA PRO A 119 7.96 -1.05 4.88
C PRO A 119 8.95 -2.07 4.28
N ALA A 120 9.93 -1.62 3.49
CA ALA A 120 10.95 -2.50 2.91
C ALA A 120 11.86 -3.12 3.98
N GLY A 121 12.39 -2.31 4.90
CA GLY A 121 13.28 -2.77 5.96
C GLY A 121 12.61 -3.77 6.89
N MET A 122 11.39 -3.47 7.32
CA MET A 122 10.63 -4.35 8.20
C MET A 122 10.16 -5.64 7.50
N ALA A 123 9.83 -5.60 6.21
CA ALA A 123 9.53 -6.80 5.44
C ALA A 123 10.77 -7.70 5.27
N CYS A 124 11.94 -7.10 5.02
CA CYS A 124 13.21 -7.81 4.98
C CYS A 124 13.53 -8.45 6.34
N ALA A 125 13.35 -7.69 7.43
CA ALA A 125 13.54 -8.15 8.80
C ALA A 125 12.64 -9.34 9.14
N HIS A 126 11.36 -9.25 8.78
CA HIS A 126 10.37 -10.32 8.96
C HIS A 126 10.80 -11.62 8.29
N ASP A 127 11.14 -11.58 6.99
CA ASP A 127 11.48 -12.78 6.24
C ASP A 127 12.84 -13.37 6.70
N LEU A 128 13.86 -12.54 6.95
CA LEU A 128 15.14 -13.00 7.48
C LEU A 128 15.01 -13.61 8.88
N ARG A 129 14.17 -13.03 9.74
CA ARG A 129 13.97 -13.57 11.08
C ARG A 129 13.27 -14.92 11.05
N ARG A 130 12.27 -15.10 10.17
CA ARG A 130 11.63 -16.41 9.95
C ARG A 130 12.60 -17.47 9.44
N LEU A 131 13.63 -17.06 8.69
CA LEU A 131 14.70 -17.94 8.21
C LEU A 131 15.79 -18.24 9.26
N GLY A 132 15.68 -17.66 10.47
CA GLY A 132 16.56 -17.93 11.61
C GLY A 132 17.76 -16.98 11.75
N TYR A 133 17.86 -15.93 10.95
CA TYR A 133 18.97 -14.97 11.07
C TYR A 133 18.79 -14.04 12.28
N LYS A 134 19.92 -13.51 12.76
CA LYS A 134 19.92 -12.38 13.70
C LYS A 134 19.81 -11.09 12.91
N VAL A 135 18.86 -10.23 13.29
CA VAL A 135 18.55 -9.01 12.55
C VAL A 135 18.56 -7.82 13.49
N THR A 136 19.31 -6.79 13.13
CA THR A 136 19.31 -5.48 13.81
C THR A 136 18.84 -4.41 12.84
N VAL A 137 17.79 -3.70 13.18
CA VAL A 137 17.26 -2.55 12.43
C VAL A 137 17.80 -1.26 13.05
N TYR A 138 18.41 -0.41 12.23
CA TYR A 138 18.89 0.92 12.58
C TYR A 138 17.91 1.95 12.02
N GLU A 139 17.18 2.64 12.89
CA GLU A 139 16.14 3.60 12.54
C GLU A 139 16.59 5.02 12.90
N ALA A 140 16.45 5.95 11.97
CA ALA A 140 16.88 7.34 12.12
C ALA A 140 16.04 8.11 13.15
N THR A 141 14.79 7.71 13.35
CA THR A 141 13.82 8.37 14.22
C THR A 141 13.58 7.58 15.53
N ASP A 142 12.70 8.10 16.36
CA ASP A 142 12.22 7.48 17.60
C ASP A 142 11.09 6.47 17.37
N LYS A 143 10.67 6.23 16.12
CA LYS A 143 9.56 5.36 15.75
C LYS A 143 9.88 4.54 14.50
N LEU A 144 9.39 3.31 14.44
CA LEU A 144 9.39 2.50 13.22
C LEU A 144 8.18 2.84 12.33
N GLY A 145 8.23 2.37 11.08
CA GLY A 145 7.16 2.49 10.11
C GLY A 145 7.53 3.36 8.90
N GLY A 146 8.57 4.19 9.01
CA GLY A 146 9.04 5.05 7.93
C GLY A 146 7.89 5.88 7.33
N ALA A 147 7.73 5.86 6.00
CA ALA A 147 6.66 6.59 5.32
C ALA A 147 5.23 6.21 5.78
N MET A 148 5.00 5.00 6.31
CA MET A 148 3.69 4.61 6.86
C MET A 148 3.33 5.43 8.11
N TRP A 149 4.33 5.77 8.92
CA TRP A 149 4.15 6.62 10.10
C TRP A 149 4.26 8.10 9.76
N LEU A 150 5.32 8.45 9.04
CA LEU A 150 5.74 9.83 8.84
C LEU A 150 5.01 10.51 7.66
N GLY A 151 4.63 9.77 6.63
CA GLY A 151 4.00 10.31 5.42
C GLY A 151 2.49 10.20 5.44
N ILE A 152 1.97 9.00 5.75
CA ILE A 152 0.54 8.71 5.67
C ILE A 152 -0.21 9.37 6.84
N PRO A 153 -1.25 10.19 6.57
CA PRO A 153 -2.05 10.82 7.61
C PRO A 153 -2.80 9.82 8.50
N GLU A 154 -3.04 10.18 9.76
CA GLU A 154 -3.64 9.29 10.76
C GLU A 154 -5.10 8.95 10.45
N TYR A 155 -5.86 9.87 9.84
CA TYR A 155 -7.23 9.61 9.37
C TYR A 155 -7.32 8.62 8.18
N ARG A 156 -6.18 8.21 7.60
CA ARG A 156 -6.08 7.13 6.60
C ARG A 156 -5.48 5.85 7.18
N LEU A 157 -4.58 5.98 8.16
CA LEU A 157 -3.91 4.85 8.79
C LEU A 157 -3.75 5.09 10.30
N ASP A 158 -4.60 4.41 11.06
CA ASP A 158 -4.54 4.38 12.52
C ASP A 158 -3.14 3.94 13.02
N ARG A 159 -2.62 4.69 14.01
CA ARG A 159 -1.28 4.43 14.56
C ARG A 159 -1.24 3.15 15.38
N GLY A 160 -2.35 2.77 16.02
CA GLY A 160 -2.48 1.50 16.75
C GLY A 160 -2.35 0.28 15.83
N VAL A 161 -3.03 0.31 14.69
CA VAL A 161 -2.94 -0.72 13.64
C VAL A 161 -1.52 -0.84 13.10
N LEU A 162 -0.89 0.29 12.76
CA LEU A 162 0.49 0.29 12.28
C LEU A 162 1.46 -0.26 13.34
N SER A 163 1.33 0.18 14.59
CA SER A 163 2.12 -0.36 15.70
C SER A 163 1.91 -1.86 15.90
N ALA A 164 0.69 -2.37 15.74
CA ALA A 164 0.41 -3.79 15.89
C ALA A 164 1.12 -4.63 14.82
N ASP A 165 1.09 -4.22 13.55
CA ASP A 165 1.81 -4.90 12.47
C ASP A 165 3.34 -4.85 12.69
N ILE A 166 3.88 -3.71 13.13
CA ILE A 166 5.30 -3.54 13.45
C ILE A 166 5.70 -4.45 14.62
N ASN A 167 4.93 -4.42 15.71
CA ASN A 167 5.22 -5.21 16.91
C ASN A 167 5.19 -6.71 16.62
N ALA A 168 4.27 -7.18 15.77
CA ALA A 168 4.25 -8.57 15.34
C ALA A 168 5.55 -8.99 14.62
N ILE A 169 6.24 -8.07 13.94
CA ILE A 169 7.55 -8.32 13.33
C ILE A 169 8.66 -8.29 14.39
N ILE A 170 8.62 -7.32 15.31
CA ILE A 170 9.59 -7.23 16.42
C ILE A 170 9.56 -8.49 17.28
N ASP A 171 8.36 -9.01 17.57
CA ASP A 171 8.12 -10.21 18.37
C ASP A 171 8.72 -11.48 17.77
N LEU A 172 9.10 -11.46 16.49
CA LEU A 172 9.89 -12.55 15.90
C LEU A 172 11.33 -12.59 16.45
N GLY A 173 11.78 -11.53 17.13
CA GLY A 173 13.11 -11.38 17.70
C GLY A 173 14.00 -10.41 16.91
N VAL A 174 13.42 -9.34 16.35
CA VAL A 174 14.17 -8.29 15.66
C VAL A 174 14.69 -7.29 16.68
N GLU A 175 15.99 -7.01 16.67
CA GLU A 175 16.59 -5.96 17.49
C GLU A 175 16.46 -4.61 16.80
N VAL A 176 16.18 -3.55 17.54
CA VAL A 176 15.98 -2.20 16.98
C VAL A 176 16.86 -1.19 17.71
N GLN A 177 17.59 -0.40 16.95
CA GLN A 177 18.37 0.76 17.40
C GLN A 177 17.73 2.02 16.83
N TYR A 178 16.98 2.72 17.68
CA TYR A 178 16.35 4.00 17.35
C TYR A 178 17.37 5.15 17.34
N GLU A 179 16.96 6.29 16.79
CA GLU A 179 17.75 7.53 16.75
C GLU A 179 19.17 7.33 16.21
N THR A 180 19.34 6.40 15.27
CA THR A 180 20.63 6.02 14.70
C THR A 180 20.65 6.30 13.20
N ARG A 181 21.20 7.46 12.82
CA ARG A 181 21.25 7.89 11.41
C ARG A 181 22.50 7.40 10.71
N LEU A 182 22.32 6.83 9.52
CA LEU A 182 23.42 6.48 8.63
C LEU A 182 24.15 7.76 8.17
N GLY A 183 25.48 7.72 8.20
CA GLY A 183 26.35 8.85 7.85
C GLY A 183 26.58 9.86 8.96
N VAL A 184 25.85 9.76 10.09
CA VAL A 184 26.01 10.64 11.26
C VAL A 184 26.37 9.84 12.50
N ASP A 185 25.51 8.90 12.89
CA ASP A 185 25.63 8.13 14.13
C ASP A 185 26.30 6.76 13.87
N VAL A 186 26.13 6.21 12.66
CA VAL A 186 26.79 4.99 12.17
C VAL A 186 27.21 5.15 10.72
N THR A 187 28.38 4.61 10.34
CA THR A 187 28.81 4.59 8.93
C THR A 187 28.48 3.27 8.25
N LEU A 188 28.47 3.27 6.91
CA LEU A 188 28.31 2.03 6.15
C LEU A 188 29.45 1.03 6.44
N GLU A 189 30.67 1.51 6.70
CA GLU A 189 31.80 0.68 7.08
C GLU A 189 31.59 0.01 8.45
N ASP A 190 31.09 0.74 9.44
CA ASP A 190 30.77 0.18 10.76
C ASP A 190 29.75 -0.96 10.63
N LEU A 191 28.70 -0.76 9.82
CA LEU A 191 27.67 -1.79 9.60
C LEU A 191 28.24 -3.05 8.94
N ARG A 192 29.13 -2.91 7.95
CA ARG A 192 29.82 -4.05 7.31
C ARG A 192 30.78 -4.79 8.24
N ASN A 193 31.35 -4.09 9.21
CA ASN A 193 32.22 -4.70 10.21
C ASN A 193 31.42 -5.44 11.30
N ASN A 194 30.18 -5.04 11.54
CA ASN A 194 29.32 -5.60 12.58
C ASN A 194 28.37 -6.70 12.09
N HIS A 195 28.08 -6.76 10.79
CA HIS A 195 27.12 -7.69 10.20
C HIS A 195 27.66 -8.40 8.97
N ASP A 196 27.22 -9.64 8.73
CA ASP A 196 27.62 -10.43 7.56
C ASP A 196 26.94 -9.93 6.26
N ALA A 197 25.80 -9.25 6.39
CA ALA A 197 25.12 -8.56 5.29
C ALA A 197 24.44 -7.27 5.77
N VAL A 198 24.29 -6.30 4.86
CA VAL A 198 23.58 -5.04 5.12
C VAL A 198 22.49 -4.81 4.07
N PHE A 199 21.30 -4.43 4.50
CA PHE A 199 20.20 -4.01 3.64
C PHE A 199 19.87 -2.52 3.86
N LEU A 200 19.93 -1.73 2.79
CA LEU A 200 19.68 -0.29 2.80
C LEU A 200 18.25 0.01 2.36
N SER A 201 17.44 0.55 3.27
CA SER A 201 16.03 0.90 3.04
C SER A 201 15.69 2.28 3.63
N ILE A 202 16.58 3.25 3.45
CA ILE A 202 16.50 4.62 4.01
C ILE A 202 15.34 5.48 3.44
N GLY A 203 14.67 5.02 2.40
CA GLY A 203 13.53 5.70 1.78
C GLY A 203 13.89 6.98 1.02
N ALA A 204 12.88 7.66 0.48
CA ALA A 204 12.99 8.97 -0.17
C ALA A 204 12.41 10.07 0.75
N THR A 205 13.12 10.38 1.84
CA THR A 205 12.61 11.24 2.93
C THR A 205 12.76 12.74 2.68
N LEU A 206 13.45 13.15 1.60
CA LEU A 206 13.66 14.56 1.27
C LEU A 206 12.61 15.07 0.28
N GLY A 207 12.03 16.24 0.55
CA GLY A 207 11.15 16.92 -0.41
C GLY A 207 11.94 17.64 -1.52
N ARG A 208 11.38 17.68 -2.73
CA ARG A 208 11.92 18.53 -3.82
C ARG A 208 11.37 19.95 -3.72
N GLY A 209 12.26 20.93 -3.94
CA GLY A 209 11.89 22.34 -4.12
C GLY A 209 11.76 22.71 -5.60
N LEU A 210 11.23 23.91 -5.85
CA LEU A 210 11.23 24.53 -7.18
C LEU A 210 12.22 25.68 -7.21
N ASP A 211 12.97 25.80 -8.31
CA ASP A 211 13.82 26.96 -8.56
C ASP A 211 12.96 28.09 -9.14
N LEU A 212 12.23 28.79 -8.27
CA LEU A 212 11.38 29.92 -8.62
C LEU A 212 11.49 31.06 -7.60
N GLU A 213 11.20 32.27 -8.04
CA GLU A 213 11.16 33.45 -7.18
C GLU A 213 10.14 33.25 -6.04
N GLY A 214 10.57 33.48 -4.79
CA GLY A 214 9.74 33.32 -3.60
C GLY A 214 9.63 31.89 -3.06
N ALA A 215 10.33 30.90 -3.63
CA ALA A 215 10.26 29.50 -3.17
C ALA A 215 10.74 29.27 -1.73
N GLU A 216 11.57 30.18 -1.20
CA GLU A 216 12.13 30.11 0.16
C GLU A 216 11.42 31.07 1.13
N ALA A 217 10.26 31.61 0.76
CA ALA A 217 9.49 32.52 1.61
C ALA A 217 8.87 31.80 2.82
N ASP A 218 8.63 32.54 3.90
CA ASP A 218 7.90 32.02 5.05
C ASP A 218 6.47 31.62 4.63
N GLY A 219 6.01 30.43 5.04
CA GLY A 219 4.72 29.87 4.59
C GLY A 219 4.80 29.02 3.31
N VAL A 220 6.01 28.82 2.75
CA VAL A 220 6.25 27.82 1.71
C VAL A 220 6.80 26.55 2.35
N PHE A 221 6.11 25.43 2.16
CA PHE A 221 6.52 24.14 2.70
C PHE A 221 6.74 23.12 1.59
N LYS A 222 7.64 22.18 1.79
CA LYS A 222 7.66 20.95 0.99
C LYS A 222 6.71 19.94 1.60
N ALA A 223 5.90 19.28 0.77
CA ALA A 223 4.83 18.40 1.26
C ALA A 223 5.33 17.27 2.18
N ILE A 224 6.51 16.71 1.89
CA ILE A 224 7.10 15.66 2.72
C ILE A 224 7.47 16.20 4.11
N GLU A 225 8.15 17.33 4.18
CA GLU A 225 8.53 17.96 5.44
C GLU A 225 7.27 18.38 6.24
N PHE A 226 6.26 18.92 5.54
CA PHE A 226 4.96 19.24 6.11
C PHE A 226 4.30 18.03 6.75
N LEU A 227 4.08 16.94 5.99
CA LEU A 227 3.43 15.73 6.47
C LEU A 227 4.21 15.07 7.62
N ILE A 228 5.54 14.98 7.50
CA ILE A 228 6.42 14.45 8.57
C ILE A 228 6.21 15.24 9.86
N ASN A 229 6.22 16.57 9.77
CA ASN A 229 6.09 17.41 10.96
C ASN A 229 4.71 17.27 11.59
N MET A 230 3.65 17.29 10.78
CA MET A 230 2.28 17.10 11.23
C MET A 230 2.11 15.75 11.93
N ASN A 231 2.55 14.66 11.31
CA ASN A 231 2.42 13.30 11.87
C ASN A 231 3.30 13.05 13.10
N ARG A 232 4.31 13.89 13.35
CA ARG A 232 5.09 13.88 14.60
C ARG A 232 4.50 14.76 15.70
N GLY A 233 3.36 15.42 15.43
CA GLY A 233 2.70 16.32 16.37
C GLY A 233 3.38 17.69 16.49
N PHE A 234 4.25 18.08 15.55
CA PHE A 234 4.78 19.43 15.51
C PHE A 234 3.71 20.40 15.02
N ASN A 235 3.60 21.54 15.70
CA ASN A 235 2.71 22.60 15.26
C ASN A 235 3.29 23.33 14.05
N VAL A 236 2.68 23.14 12.88
CA VAL A 236 2.99 23.88 11.66
C VAL A 236 2.00 25.02 11.49
N ASP A 237 2.50 26.24 11.27
CA ASP A 237 1.65 27.41 11.06
C ASP A 237 1.09 27.38 9.62
N VAL A 238 -0.20 27.05 9.51
CA VAL A 238 -0.93 26.97 8.24
C VAL A 238 -1.91 28.13 8.18
N GLY A 239 -1.85 28.93 7.12
CA GLY A 239 -2.74 30.07 6.92
C GLY A 239 -4.17 29.69 6.52
N GLU A 240 -5.02 30.69 6.29
CA GLU A 240 -6.43 30.46 5.95
C GLU A 240 -6.61 29.99 4.50
N ARG A 241 -5.77 30.47 3.58
CA ARG A 241 -5.78 30.11 2.15
C ARG A 241 -4.53 29.31 1.80
N VAL A 242 -4.70 28.05 1.41
CA VAL A 242 -3.60 27.13 1.08
C VAL A 242 -3.66 26.71 -0.38
N ILE A 243 -2.51 26.76 -1.05
CA ILE A 243 -2.33 26.17 -2.38
C ILE A 243 -1.35 25.00 -2.27
N VAL A 244 -1.78 23.81 -2.68
CA VAL A 244 -0.93 22.63 -2.81
C VAL A 244 -0.56 22.42 -4.27
N ILE A 245 0.73 22.36 -4.58
CA ILE A 245 1.25 22.21 -5.94
C ILE A 245 1.64 20.76 -6.20
N GLY A 246 0.87 20.07 -7.04
CA GLY A 246 1.10 18.69 -7.44
C GLY A 246 -0.21 17.92 -7.64
N GLY A 247 -0.22 16.94 -8.54
CA GLY A 247 -1.41 16.15 -8.87
C GLY A 247 -1.43 14.71 -8.33
N GLY A 248 -0.43 14.30 -7.54
CA GLY A 248 -0.32 12.92 -7.00
C GLY A 248 -0.92 12.75 -5.61
N ASP A 249 -0.95 11.51 -5.10
CA ASP A 249 -1.54 11.17 -3.78
C ASP A 249 -0.96 12.00 -2.62
N VAL A 250 0.35 12.32 -2.66
CA VAL A 250 1.00 13.17 -1.66
C VAL A 250 0.37 14.57 -1.61
N ALA A 251 -0.07 15.10 -2.75
CA ALA A 251 -0.76 16.38 -2.81
C ALA A 251 -2.14 16.29 -2.18
N MET A 252 -2.86 15.18 -2.40
CA MET A 252 -4.17 14.93 -1.78
C MET A 252 -4.04 14.81 -0.25
N ASP A 253 -3.05 14.05 0.22
CA ASP A 253 -2.75 13.94 1.65
C ASP A 253 -2.37 15.29 2.27
N ALA A 254 -1.50 16.06 1.62
CA ALA A 254 -1.10 17.38 2.08
C ALA A 254 -2.29 18.35 2.14
N ALA A 255 -3.15 18.35 1.13
CA ALA A 255 -4.33 19.20 1.06
C ALA A 255 -5.36 18.86 2.16
N ARG A 256 -5.68 17.57 2.32
CA ARG A 256 -6.61 17.08 3.34
C ARG A 256 -6.05 17.22 4.77
N THR A 257 -4.73 17.15 4.93
CA THR A 257 -4.03 17.43 6.19
C THR A 257 -4.04 18.92 6.50
N ALA A 258 -3.87 19.80 5.51
CA ALA A 258 -3.96 21.26 5.71
C ALA A 258 -5.35 21.70 6.20
N LEU A 259 -6.43 21.08 5.69
CA LEU A 259 -7.79 21.26 6.22
C LEU A 259 -7.92 20.88 7.69
N ARG A 260 -7.12 19.92 8.16
CA ARG A 260 -7.13 19.36 9.52
C ARG A 260 -5.97 19.83 10.39
N ALA A 261 -5.24 20.88 9.99
CA ALA A 261 -3.99 21.24 10.63
C ALA A 261 -4.16 21.53 12.14
N SER A 262 -5.30 22.10 12.51
CA SER A 262 -5.67 22.36 13.90
C SER A 262 -5.82 21.12 14.76
N ASP A 263 -6.26 20.01 14.17
CA ASP A 263 -6.56 18.77 14.90
C ASP A 263 -5.29 18.04 15.32
N TYR A 264 -4.24 18.14 14.48
CA TYR A 264 -2.89 17.67 14.81
C TYR A 264 -2.25 18.48 15.94
N ALA A 265 -2.46 19.80 15.97
CA ALA A 265 -1.92 20.66 17.03
C ALA A 265 -2.54 20.39 18.42
N ASN A 266 -3.73 19.77 18.46
CA ASN A 266 -4.45 19.45 19.69
C ASN A 266 -4.19 18.02 20.21
N GLN A 267 -3.35 17.23 19.53
CA GLN A 267 -2.94 15.92 20.06
C GLN A 267 -2.02 16.10 21.27
N ASP A 268 -2.32 15.42 22.39
CA ASP A 268 -1.40 15.35 23.54
C ASP A 268 -0.15 14.58 23.11
N PRO A 269 1.07 15.17 23.18
CA PRO A 269 2.32 14.48 22.83
C PRO A 269 2.51 13.15 23.58
N LYS A 270 1.87 12.97 24.74
CA LYS A 270 1.93 11.73 25.53
C LYS A 270 1.06 10.59 24.97
N GLN A 271 0.07 10.86 24.13
CA GLN A 271 -0.73 9.83 23.45
C GLN A 271 -0.07 9.29 22.18
N ILE A 272 1.03 9.90 21.73
CA ILE A 272 1.89 9.43 20.63
C ILE A 272 2.73 8.20 21.06
N GLY A 273 2.73 7.87 22.36
CA GLY A 273 3.19 6.59 22.89
C GLY A 273 2.01 5.62 23.05
N GLY A 274 1.97 4.57 22.24
CA GLY A 274 1.10 3.42 22.54
C GLY A 274 1.34 2.97 23.99
N ALA A 275 0.25 2.77 24.72
CA ALA A 275 0.19 2.47 26.15
C ALA A 275 1.50 1.92 26.77
N ASP A 276 2.29 2.82 27.37
CA ASP A 276 3.33 2.42 28.32
C ASP A 276 2.64 1.83 29.54
N ASN A 277 2.66 0.51 29.61
CA ASN A 277 2.11 -0.27 30.70
C ASN A 277 3.07 -0.18 31.90
N GLN A 278 3.02 0.92 32.66
CA GLN A 278 3.69 1.06 33.95
C GLN A 278 2.69 1.39 35.06
N GLY A 279 2.78 0.60 36.13
CA GLY A 279 1.74 0.43 37.14
C GLY A 279 1.44 1.66 37.97
N ALA A 280 0.15 1.75 38.32
CA ALA A 280 -0.41 2.71 39.24
C ALA A 280 0.24 2.67 40.64
N ASN A 281 0.55 3.84 41.20
CA ASN A 281 0.44 4.15 42.63
C ASN A 281 0.64 5.66 42.87
N GLY A 282 -0.35 6.32 43.49
CA GLY A 282 -0.17 7.68 44.01
C GLY A 282 -1.48 8.41 44.28
N SER A 283 -1.82 8.53 45.56
CA SER A 283 -3.05 9.08 46.14
C SER A 283 -3.30 10.58 45.86
N GLU A 284 -4.58 10.89 45.67
CA GLU A 284 -5.20 12.20 45.48
C GLU A 284 -5.39 13.05 46.76
N ARG A 285 -5.58 14.36 46.50
CA ARG A 285 -6.37 15.41 47.21
C ARG A 285 -5.69 16.29 48.26
N ASP A 286 -5.59 17.59 47.94
CA ASP A 286 -6.48 18.64 48.48
C ASP A 286 -6.01 20.02 47.95
N GLU A 287 -6.81 20.70 47.11
CA GLU A 287 -6.89 22.17 46.90
C GLU A 287 -7.73 22.51 45.63
N GLU A 288 -8.99 22.08 45.60
CA GLU A 288 -9.98 22.48 44.58
C GLU A 288 -10.95 23.49 45.21
N ASP A 289 -11.10 24.68 44.59
CA ASP A 289 -12.32 25.52 44.58
C ASP A 289 -12.06 26.98 44.16
N ALA A 290 -10.80 27.43 44.05
CA ALA A 290 -10.45 28.78 43.55
C ALA A 290 -9.73 28.79 42.19
N ALA A 291 -9.17 27.65 41.77
CA ALA A 291 -8.52 27.47 40.47
C ALA A 291 -9.54 27.27 39.31
N ASP A 292 -10.74 26.80 39.64
CA ASP A 292 -11.71 26.28 38.68
C ASP A 292 -12.32 27.37 37.77
N GLN A 293 -12.55 28.58 38.29
CA GLN A 293 -13.08 29.68 37.47
C GLN A 293 -12.04 30.36 36.57
N ARG A 294 -10.74 30.29 36.92
CA ARG A 294 -9.66 30.73 36.00
C ARG A 294 -9.33 29.63 34.99
N SER A 295 -9.45 28.36 35.36
CA SER A 295 -9.32 27.22 34.45
C SER A 295 -10.39 27.27 33.37
N LEU A 296 -11.67 27.41 33.75
CA LEU A 296 -12.79 27.50 32.81
C LEU A 296 -12.69 28.70 31.84
N MET A 297 -12.16 29.84 32.30
CA MET A 297 -11.99 31.02 31.44
C MET A 297 -10.74 30.90 30.54
N THR A 298 -9.72 30.17 30.98
CA THR A 298 -8.53 29.84 30.16
C THR A 298 -8.87 28.77 29.14
N GLU A 299 -9.62 27.73 29.53
CA GLU A 299 -10.17 26.69 28.66
C GLU A 299 -11.14 27.27 27.63
N ALA A 300 -12.02 28.20 28.00
CA ALA A 300 -12.91 28.85 27.03
C ALA A 300 -12.16 29.78 26.05
N ILE A 301 -11.06 30.42 26.50
CA ILE A 301 -10.20 31.25 25.63
C ILE A 301 -9.29 30.37 24.76
N ASP A 302 -8.82 29.23 25.25
CA ASP A 302 -8.06 28.25 24.45
C ASP A 302 -8.98 27.55 23.46
N VAL A 303 -10.20 27.15 23.85
CA VAL A 303 -11.24 26.67 22.93
C VAL A 303 -11.60 27.75 21.90
N ALA A 304 -11.69 29.03 22.28
CA ALA A 304 -11.94 30.12 21.34
C ALA A 304 -10.74 30.44 20.43
N ARG A 305 -9.50 30.31 20.92
CA ARG A 305 -8.27 30.47 20.12
C ARG A 305 -8.03 29.29 19.18
N THR A 306 -8.36 28.08 19.61
CA THR A 306 -8.33 26.86 18.81
C THR A 306 -9.48 26.85 17.81
N ALA A 307 -10.68 27.31 18.18
CA ALA A 307 -11.79 27.49 17.24
C ALA A 307 -11.56 28.63 16.24
N ALA A 308 -10.78 29.65 16.59
CA ALA A 308 -10.33 30.69 15.66
C ALA A 308 -9.19 30.20 14.72
N ARG A 309 -8.55 29.08 15.06
CA ARG A 309 -7.58 28.35 14.24
C ARG A 309 -8.19 27.01 13.83
N ALA A 310 -9.35 27.03 13.19
CA ALA A 310 -9.71 25.87 12.35
C ALA A 310 -8.57 25.69 11.33
N GLY A 311 -8.28 24.47 10.87
CA GLY A 311 -7.38 24.27 9.74
C GLY A 311 -7.76 25.14 8.53
N ALA A 312 -6.99 25.03 7.45
CA ALA A 312 -7.17 25.89 6.28
C ALA A 312 -8.65 26.05 5.88
N ARG A 313 -9.11 27.30 5.71
CA ARG A 313 -10.51 27.60 5.35
C ARG A 313 -10.77 27.34 3.88
N GLU A 314 -9.75 27.55 3.06
CA GLU A 314 -9.76 27.32 1.63
C GLU A 314 -8.49 26.57 1.25
N VAL A 315 -8.65 25.42 0.61
CA VAL A 315 -7.54 24.62 0.09
C VAL A 315 -7.76 24.37 -1.38
N VAL A 316 -6.73 24.67 -2.17
CA VAL A 316 -6.74 24.48 -3.62
C VAL A 316 -5.58 23.58 -4.01
N VAL A 317 -5.87 22.50 -4.74
CA VAL A 317 -4.86 21.67 -5.38
C VAL A 317 -4.62 22.16 -6.80
N MET A 318 -3.40 22.57 -7.11
CA MET A 318 -2.96 23.00 -8.43
C MET A 318 -2.14 21.90 -9.10
N SER A 319 -2.53 21.50 -10.32
CA SER A 319 -1.83 20.47 -11.10
C SER A 319 -1.50 20.97 -12.51
N LEU A 320 -0.38 20.48 -13.04
CA LEU A 320 -0.01 20.71 -14.45
C LEU A 320 -0.96 19.93 -15.36
N GLU A 321 -1.32 18.74 -14.90
CA GLU A 321 -2.21 17.78 -15.51
C GLU A 321 -3.64 18.31 -15.60
N SER A 322 -4.37 17.88 -16.63
CA SER A 322 -5.84 17.93 -16.61
C SER A 322 -6.40 17.00 -15.54
N ALA A 323 -7.70 17.14 -15.26
CA ALA A 323 -8.38 16.31 -14.28
C ALA A 323 -8.28 14.81 -14.62
N GLU A 324 -8.29 14.46 -15.91
CA GLU A 324 -8.18 13.10 -16.42
C GLU A 324 -6.74 12.55 -16.43
N GLU A 325 -5.74 13.43 -16.39
CA GLU A 325 -4.31 13.09 -16.43
C GLU A 325 -3.68 13.05 -15.03
N MET A 326 -4.40 13.44 -13.97
CA MET A 326 -3.85 13.53 -12.62
C MET A 326 -3.29 12.16 -12.15
N PRO A 327 -2.05 12.12 -11.62
CA PRO A 327 -1.46 10.87 -11.14
C PRO A 327 -2.11 10.26 -9.90
N ALA A 328 -2.87 11.04 -9.13
CA ALA A 328 -3.55 10.56 -7.93
C ALA A 328 -4.63 9.52 -8.27
N HIS A 329 -4.86 8.58 -7.35
CA HIS A 329 -5.95 7.62 -7.51
C HIS A 329 -7.30 8.35 -7.48
N GLU A 330 -8.23 7.92 -8.34
CA GLU A 330 -9.55 8.57 -8.51
C GLU A 330 -10.28 8.76 -7.18
N PHE A 331 -10.27 7.73 -6.32
CA PHE A 331 -10.94 7.79 -5.01
C PHE A 331 -10.32 8.82 -4.06
N GLU A 332 -9.01 9.12 -4.16
CA GLU A 332 -8.37 10.17 -3.33
C GLU A 332 -8.79 11.56 -3.79
N VAL A 333 -8.96 11.74 -5.10
CA VAL A 333 -9.48 12.99 -5.68
C VAL A 333 -10.94 13.19 -5.27
N GLU A 334 -11.78 12.16 -5.39
CA GLU A 334 -13.18 12.21 -4.96
C GLU A 334 -13.32 12.55 -3.46
N GLU A 335 -12.51 11.92 -2.61
CA GLU A 335 -12.51 12.18 -1.17
C GLU A 335 -12.07 13.61 -0.82
N ALA A 336 -11.07 14.14 -1.54
CA ALA A 336 -10.67 15.55 -1.41
C ALA A 336 -11.80 16.50 -1.84
N GLN A 337 -12.49 16.21 -2.94
CA GLN A 337 -13.64 16.99 -3.42
C GLN A 337 -14.81 16.97 -2.43
N HIS A 338 -15.12 15.80 -1.86
CA HIS A 338 -16.15 15.67 -0.82
C HIS A 338 -15.84 16.51 0.43
N GLU A 339 -14.56 16.74 0.72
CA GLU A 339 -14.11 17.59 1.83
C GLU A 339 -14.05 19.09 1.47
N GLY A 340 -14.46 19.46 0.25
CA GLY A 340 -14.53 20.86 -0.19
C GLY A 340 -13.22 21.41 -0.76
N ILE A 341 -12.23 20.55 -1.04
CA ILE A 341 -10.99 20.96 -1.69
C ILE A 341 -11.29 21.32 -3.14
N SER A 342 -10.83 22.50 -3.55
CA SER A 342 -10.95 22.97 -4.93
C SER A 342 -9.75 22.56 -5.77
N PHE A 343 -9.92 22.48 -7.09
CA PHE A 343 -8.87 22.05 -8.02
C PHE A 343 -8.62 23.10 -9.10
N MET A 344 -7.35 23.34 -9.40
CA MET A 344 -6.86 24.19 -10.49
C MET A 344 -6.03 23.34 -11.46
N PRO A 345 -6.66 22.50 -12.30
CA PRO A 345 -5.97 21.73 -13.31
C PRO A 345 -5.43 22.63 -14.43
N ARG A 346 -4.48 22.13 -15.22
CA ARG A 346 -3.84 22.85 -16.33
C ARG A 346 -3.20 24.18 -15.90
N ARG A 347 -2.64 24.25 -14.69
CA ARG A 347 -1.94 25.44 -14.16
C ARG A 347 -0.58 25.07 -13.59
N GLY A 348 0.44 25.86 -13.93
CA GLY A 348 1.80 25.72 -13.41
C GLY A 348 2.24 26.91 -12.56
N PRO A 349 3.15 26.72 -11.61
CA PRO A 349 3.72 27.82 -10.82
C PRO A 349 4.70 28.65 -11.66
N ARG A 350 4.55 29.98 -11.65
CA ARG A 350 5.53 30.91 -12.25
C ARG A 350 6.44 31.53 -11.21
N ARG A 351 5.85 32.08 -10.14
CA ARG A 351 6.55 32.62 -8.96
C ARG A 351 5.61 32.73 -7.77
N ILE A 352 6.17 32.70 -6.57
CA ILE A 352 5.44 32.93 -5.33
C ILE A 352 5.54 34.42 -4.99
N LEU A 353 4.39 35.02 -4.71
CA LEU A 353 4.28 36.41 -4.31
C LEU A 353 4.52 36.50 -2.81
N VAL A 354 5.36 37.44 -2.39
CA VAL A 354 5.80 37.61 -1.02
C VAL A 354 5.40 39.01 -0.53
N ASP A 355 4.92 39.10 0.71
CA ASP A 355 4.59 40.37 1.35
C ASP A 355 5.83 41.11 1.90
N ASP A 356 5.59 42.27 2.51
CA ASP A 356 6.65 43.12 3.08
C ASP A 356 7.40 42.45 4.26
N ASP A 357 6.79 41.45 4.91
CA ASP A 357 7.36 40.70 6.04
C ASP A 357 8.08 39.41 5.59
N GLY A 358 8.13 39.12 4.29
CA GLY A 358 8.80 37.94 3.75
C GLY A 358 7.94 36.68 3.70
N ARG A 359 6.62 36.80 3.86
CA ARG A 359 5.67 35.68 3.87
C ARG A 359 4.95 35.50 2.54
N ALA A 360 4.58 34.26 2.23
CA ALA A 360 3.74 33.94 1.09
C ALA A 360 2.41 34.70 1.16
N ALA A 361 2.09 35.44 0.10
CA ALA A 361 0.84 36.18 -0.05
C ALA A 361 0.02 35.73 -1.28
N GLY A 362 0.61 34.90 -2.14
CA GLY A 362 -0.06 34.31 -3.28
C GLY A 362 0.90 33.64 -4.24
N ILE A 363 0.36 33.22 -5.38
CA ILE A 363 1.13 32.60 -6.45
C ILE A 363 0.69 33.15 -7.80
N GLU A 364 1.66 33.56 -8.60
CA GLU A 364 1.46 33.81 -10.02
C GLU A 364 1.59 32.48 -10.76
N THR A 365 0.58 32.16 -11.54
CA THR A 365 0.45 30.89 -12.25
C THR A 365 0.43 31.13 -13.75
N VAL A 366 0.76 30.10 -14.51
CA VAL A 366 0.76 30.09 -15.98
C VAL A 366 -0.09 28.94 -16.51
N GLY A 367 -0.78 29.16 -17.63
CA GLY A 367 -1.61 28.14 -18.27
C GLY A 367 -0.75 27.00 -18.84
N VAL A 368 -1.20 25.76 -18.69
CA VAL A 368 -0.53 24.57 -19.23
C VAL A 368 -1.32 24.07 -20.44
N THR A 369 -0.66 23.99 -21.59
CA THR A 369 -1.28 23.55 -22.85
C THR A 369 -1.11 22.05 -23.06
N SER A 370 0.04 21.50 -22.69
CA SER A 370 0.35 20.08 -22.73
C SER A 370 1.27 19.72 -21.56
N VAL A 371 1.17 18.49 -21.04
CA VAL A 371 2.07 17.97 -19.99
C VAL A 371 3.04 16.95 -20.57
N PHE A 372 2.57 16.17 -21.54
CA PHE A 372 3.33 15.12 -22.20
C PHE A 372 3.52 15.48 -23.67
N ASN A 373 4.69 15.12 -24.20
CA ASN A 373 4.94 15.21 -25.65
C ASN A 373 4.28 14.02 -26.39
N ASP A 374 4.40 14.01 -27.73
CA ASP A 374 3.84 12.95 -28.59
C ASP A 374 4.36 11.53 -28.27
N GLU A 375 5.48 11.41 -27.56
CA GLU A 375 6.05 10.13 -27.11
C GLU A 375 5.60 9.75 -25.68
N GLY A 376 4.69 10.50 -25.08
CA GLY A 376 4.21 10.28 -23.71
C GLY A 376 5.22 10.64 -22.62
N ARG A 377 6.31 11.34 -22.96
CA ARG A 377 7.30 11.78 -21.98
C ARG A 377 6.87 13.11 -21.36
N PHE A 378 7.06 13.24 -20.06
CA PHE A 378 6.82 14.47 -19.32
C PHE A 378 7.66 15.62 -19.89
N SER A 379 6.99 16.62 -20.46
CA SER A 379 7.57 17.77 -21.15
C SER A 379 6.52 18.89 -21.22
N PRO A 380 6.20 19.55 -20.10
CA PRO A 380 5.10 20.50 -20.04
C PRO A 380 5.35 21.75 -20.90
N GLU A 381 4.31 22.20 -21.62
CA GLU A 381 4.31 23.42 -22.42
C GLU A 381 3.36 24.47 -21.83
N PHE A 382 3.85 25.69 -21.70
CA PHE A 382 3.16 26.78 -21.01
C PHE A 382 2.67 27.86 -21.98
N ASP A 383 1.48 28.39 -21.73
CA ASP A 383 0.96 29.59 -22.39
C ASP A 383 1.30 30.83 -21.55
N GLU A 384 2.39 31.50 -21.90
CA GLU A 384 2.84 32.75 -21.27
C GLU A 384 1.83 33.91 -21.45
N GLY A 385 0.79 33.75 -22.27
CA GLY A 385 -0.34 34.68 -22.38
C GLY A 385 -1.44 34.48 -21.33
N ASP A 386 -1.49 33.32 -20.66
CA ASP A 386 -2.49 32.95 -19.65
C ASP A 386 -1.91 33.03 -18.22
N LEU A 387 -1.60 34.25 -17.79
CA LEU A 387 -1.12 34.53 -16.44
C LEU A 387 -2.28 34.87 -15.50
N GLN A 388 -2.27 34.25 -14.32
CA GLN A 388 -3.28 34.48 -13.29
C GLN A 388 -2.61 34.53 -11.91
N VAL A 389 -3.19 35.29 -10.99
CA VAL A 389 -2.74 35.36 -9.60
C VAL A 389 -3.80 34.75 -8.71
N ALA A 390 -3.39 33.83 -7.84
CA ALA A 390 -4.22 33.28 -6.78
C ALA A 390 -3.65 33.70 -5.41
N GLU A 391 -4.51 34.19 -4.52
CA GLU A 391 -4.12 34.57 -3.16
C GLU A 391 -3.90 33.31 -2.31
N ALA A 392 -2.82 33.29 -1.54
CA ALA A 392 -2.49 32.17 -0.66
C ALA A 392 -1.55 32.63 0.45
N ASP A 393 -1.86 32.22 1.67
CA ASP A 393 -1.04 32.48 2.86
C ASP A 393 -0.03 31.34 3.08
N THR A 394 -0.26 30.21 2.41
CA THR A 394 0.57 29.01 2.52
C THR A 394 0.63 28.30 1.17
N VAL A 395 1.83 27.90 0.77
CA VAL A 395 2.08 27.15 -0.46
C VAL A 395 2.79 25.84 -0.10
N ILE A 396 2.21 24.70 -0.48
CA ILE A 396 2.78 23.38 -0.20
C ILE A 396 3.24 22.74 -1.51
N LEU A 397 4.54 22.49 -1.64
CA LEU A 397 5.17 21.90 -2.82
C LEU A 397 5.15 20.37 -2.74
N ALA A 398 4.25 19.73 -3.47
CA ALA A 398 4.08 18.27 -3.59
C ALA A 398 4.63 17.73 -4.93
N ILE A 399 5.82 18.18 -5.33
CA ILE A 399 6.42 17.94 -6.65
C ILE A 399 7.45 16.79 -6.68
N GLY A 400 7.44 15.93 -5.67
CA GLY A 400 8.24 14.71 -5.61
C GLY A 400 9.23 14.65 -4.46
N GLN A 401 9.93 13.52 -4.39
CA GLN A 401 10.79 13.15 -3.27
C GLN A 401 12.21 12.83 -3.76
N ALA A 402 13.16 12.82 -2.83
CA ALA A 402 14.56 12.51 -3.06
C ALA A 402 15.15 11.72 -1.89
N ILE A 403 16.25 11.03 -2.18
CA ILE A 403 16.99 10.20 -1.22
C ILE A 403 18.19 11.00 -0.72
N ASP A 404 18.48 10.88 0.58
CA ASP A 404 19.71 11.39 1.14
C ASP A 404 20.89 10.46 0.78
N LEU A 405 21.49 10.71 -0.39
CA LEU A 405 22.65 9.96 -0.86
C LEU A 405 23.93 10.35 -0.12
N GLU A 406 23.97 11.51 0.56
CA GLU A 406 25.16 11.93 1.31
C GLU A 406 25.40 11.02 2.51
N ALA A 407 24.31 10.50 3.10
CA ALA A 407 24.36 9.49 4.16
C ALA A 407 25.17 8.24 3.80
N LEU A 408 25.30 7.90 2.52
CA LEU A 408 26.05 6.71 2.06
C LEU A 408 27.58 6.88 2.13
N GLY A 409 28.07 8.12 2.27
CA GLY A 409 29.48 8.43 2.23
C GLY A 409 30.09 8.38 0.82
N ALA A 410 31.36 8.83 0.71
CA ALA A 410 32.05 8.95 -0.59
C ALA A 410 32.33 7.59 -1.28
N ASP A 411 32.50 6.52 -0.50
CA ASP A 411 32.77 5.16 -0.97
C ASP A 411 31.51 4.27 -0.93
N GLY A 412 30.33 4.90 -1.00
CA GLY A 412 29.04 4.21 -1.03
C GLY A 412 28.77 3.47 -2.35
N PRO A 413 27.62 2.76 -2.45
CA PRO A 413 27.24 2.04 -3.67
C PRO A 413 27.02 3.00 -4.84
N GLU A 414 27.09 2.46 -6.06
CA GLU A 414 26.84 3.22 -7.28
C GLU A 414 25.43 3.85 -7.26
N VAL A 415 25.33 5.05 -7.83
CA VAL A 415 24.08 5.83 -7.88
C VAL A 415 23.55 5.82 -9.31
N SER A 416 22.27 5.52 -9.46
CA SER A 416 21.58 5.51 -10.75
C SER A 416 21.43 6.92 -11.34
N PRO A 417 21.18 7.06 -12.66
CA PRO A 417 20.86 8.36 -13.26
C PRO A 417 19.63 9.04 -12.64
N ARG A 418 18.75 8.29 -11.96
CA ARG A 418 17.58 8.81 -11.24
C ARG A 418 17.88 9.29 -9.83
N ARG A 419 19.16 9.32 -9.43
CA ARG A 419 19.62 9.70 -8.08
C ARG A 419 19.06 8.77 -6.99
N THR A 420 19.05 7.47 -7.29
CA THR A 420 18.72 6.37 -6.36
C THR A 420 19.90 5.42 -6.22
N ILE A 421 19.91 4.55 -5.22
CA ILE A 421 20.93 3.49 -5.11
C ILE A 421 20.77 2.53 -6.29
N GLN A 422 21.83 2.34 -7.08
CA GLN A 422 21.82 1.41 -8.20
C GLN A 422 21.82 -0.03 -7.68
N VAL A 423 20.85 -0.83 -8.13
CA VAL A 423 20.72 -2.23 -7.77
C VAL A 423 20.47 -3.12 -8.99
N ASP A 424 20.79 -4.39 -8.84
CA ASP A 424 20.22 -5.45 -9.66
C ASP A 424 18.72 -5.61 -9.33
N ASN A 425 17.87 -5.61 -10.36
CA ASN A 425 16.42 -5.53 -10.15
C ASN A 425 15.81 -6.80 -9.57
N ASP A 426 16.43 -7.97 -9.78
CA ASP A 426 15.88 -9.27 -9.41
C ASP A 426 16.38 -9.73 -8.04
N THR A 427 17.51 -9.19 -7.59
CA THR A 427 18.16 -9.59 -6.33
C THR A 427 18.22 -8.46 -5.30
N GLY A 428 18.19 -7.20 -5.74
CA GLY A 428 18.42 -6.02 -4.88
C GLY A 428 19.88 -5.79 -4.50
N ARG A 429 20.83 -6.54 -5.10
CA ARG A 429 22.27 -6.35 -4.86
C ARG A 429 22.74 -5.00 -5.35
N THR A 430 23.58 -4.33 -4.56
CA THR A 430 24.27 -3.10 -4.98
C THR A 430 25.61 -3.43 -5.67
N SER A 431 26.37 -2.41 -6.06
CA SER A 431 27.75 -2.57 -6.54
C SER A 431 28.73 -3.02 -5.45
N MET A 432 28.34 -2.96 -4.16
CA MET A 432 29.16 -3.37 -3.03
C MET A 432 28.80 -4.78 -2.56
N ASP A 433 29.80 -5.64 -2.42
CA ASP A 433 29.61 -6.99 -1.91
C ASP A 433 29.14 -6.99 -0.45
N GLY A 434 28.16 -7.85 -0.15
CA GLY A 434 27.48 -7.89 1.15
C GLY A 434 26.45 -6.78 1.38
N ILE A 435 26.12 -5.96 0.38
CA ILE A 435 25.16 -4.86 0.50
C ILE A 435 24.02 -4.97 -0.53
N TRP A 436 22.80 -4.90 -0.03
CA TRP A 436 21.55 -4.85 -0.78
C TRP A 436 20.81 -3.54 -0.53
N SER A 437 19.90 -3.17 -1.43
CA SER A 437 19.00 -2.02 -1.26
C SER A 437 17.65 -2.28 -1.90
N GLY A 438 16.60 -1.68 -1.33
CA GLY A 438 15.22 -1.88 -1.78
C GLY A 438 14.28 -0.74 -1.39
N GLY A 439 13.02 -0.83 -1.84
CA GLY A 439 12.03 0.21 -1.64
C GLY A 439 12.41 1.52 -2.34
N ASP A 440 12.02 2.65 -1.75
CA ASP A 440 12.22 3.95 -2.39
C ASP A 440 13.69 4.32 -2.54
N ALA A 441 14.57 3.85 -1.64
CA ALA A 441 16.00 4.10 -1.71
C ALA A 441 16.65 3.53 -3.00
N ALA A 442 16.14 2.40 -3.50
CA ALA A 442 16.67 1.77 -4.71
C ALA A 442 16.00 2.26 -5.99
N LYS A 443 14.67 2.46 -5.98
CA LYS A 443 13.94 2.75 -7.23
C LYS A 443 13.00 3.95 -7.21
N GLY A 444 13.16 4.80 -6.21
CA GLY A 444 12.37 6.00 -6.02
C GLY A 444 10.97 5.72 -5.48
N PRO A 445 10.18 6.77 -5.22
CA PRO A 445 8.87 6.68 -4.58
C PRO A 445 7.94 5.72 -5.32
N ARG A 446 7.47 4.70 -4.62
CA ARG A 446 6.54 3.68 -5.12
C ARG A 446 5.46 3.36 -4.11
N THR A 447 4.57 2.42 -4.45
CA THR A 447 3.52 2.00 -3.53
C THR A 447 4.11 1.26 -2.33
N LEU A 448 3.42 1.29 -1.20
CA LEU A 448 3.79 0.58 0.01
C LEU A 448 4.05 -0.92 -0.26
N ILE A 449 3.20 -1.55 -1.07
CA ILE A 449 3.29 -2.99 -1.34
C ILE A 449 4.49 -3.34 -2.24
N ASP A 450 4.94 -2.44 -3.12
CA ASP A 450 6.19 -2.59 -3.86
C ASP A 450 7.40 -2.58 -2.93
N ALA A 451 7.41 -1.68 -1.93
CA ALA A 451 8.48 -1.61 -0.94
C ALA A 451 8.56 -2.90 -0.12
N VAL A 452 7.41 -3.46 0.29
CA VAL A 452 7.35 -4.76 0.96
C VAL A 452 7.92 -5.86 0.06
N ALA A 453 7.52 -5.89 -1.22
CA ALA A 453 8.02 -6.88 -2.18
C ALA A 453 9.53 -6.82 -2.38
N ASP A 454 10.11 -5.62 -2.45
CA ASP A 454 11.56 -5.45 -2.56
C ASP A 454 12.28 -5.96 -1.30
N GLY A 455 11.75 -5.65 -0.10
CA GLY A 455 12.31 -6.15 1.16
C GLY A 455 12.34 -7.68 1.22
N ARG A 456 11.23 -8.33 0.84
CA ARG A 456 11.14 -9.80 0.77
C ARG A 456 12.10 -10.40 -0.25
N ARG A 457 12.23 -9.78 -1.42
CA ARG A 457 13.14 -10.21 -2.49
C ARG A 457 14.59 -10.14 -2.04
N SER A 458 14.99 -9.05 -1.40
CA SER A 458 16.33 -8.90 -0.84
C SER A 458 16.59 -9.89 0.29
N ALA A 459 15.62 -10.16 1.17
CA ALA A 459 15.75 -11.21 2.19
C ALA A 459 16.01 -12.59 1.58
N ALA A 460 15.28 -12.95 0.52
CA ALA A 460 15.48 -14.20 -0.20
C ALA A 460 16.87 -14.27 -0.86
N ASP A 461 17.36 -13.17 -1.44
CA ASP A 461 18.70 -13.13 -2.02
C ASP A 461 19.82 -13.21 -0.96
N ILE A 462 19.68 -12.49 0.15
CA ILE A 462 20.59 -12.56 1.29
C ILE A 462 20.65 -14.01 1.81
N HIS A 463 19.49 -14.67 1.96
CA HIS A 463 19.43 -16.07 2.36
C HIS A 463 20.21 -16.99 1.42
N ARG A 464 20.00 -16.86 0.11
CA ARG A 464 20.76 -17.61 -0.91
C ARG A 464 22.25 -17.32 -0.85
N SER A 465 22.63 -16.07 -0.59
CA SER A 465 24.05 -15.67 -0.49
C SER A 465 24.78 -16.38 0.65
N PHE A 466 24.06 -16.73 1.73
CA PHE A 466 24.58 -17.50 2.85
C PHE A 466 24.48 -19.03 2.65
N GLY A 467 24.19 -19.50 1.42
CA GLY A 467 24.01 -20.92 1.11
C GLY A 467 22.66 -21.48 1.52
N GLY A 468 21.70 -20.62 1.85
CA GLY A 468 20.30 -20.99 2.05
C GLY A 468 19.63 -21.45 0.76
N TYR A 469 18.62 -22.29 0.90
CA TYR A 469 17.83 -22.81 -0.22
C TYR A 469 16.35 -22.62 0.09
N ASP A 470 15.60 -22.11 -0.90
CA ASP A 470 14.18 -21.82 -0.76
C ASP A 470 13.36 -23.08 -1.08
N GLU A 471 12.99 -23.83 -0.04
CA GLU A 471 12.16 -25.03 -0.18
C GLU A 471 10.75 -24.72 -0.72
N ALA A 472 10.25 -23.48 -0.56
CA ALA A 472 8.89 -23.11 -0.97
C ALA A 472 8.78 -22.85 -2.49
N ALA A 473 9.89 -22.49 -3.15
CA ALA A 473 9.92 -22.15 -4.57
C ALA A 473 9.68 -23.35 -5.51
N GLU A 474 9.84 -24.60 -5.06
CA GLU A 474 9.78 -25.79 -5.93
C GLU A 474 8.52 -26.67 -5.79
N SER A 475 7.62 -26.43 -4.83
CA SER A 475 6.53 -27.37 -4.53
C SER A 475 5.13 -26.98 -5.04
N ALA A 476 5.06 -26.23 -6.15
CA ALA A 476 3.78 -25.93 -6.78
C ALA A 476 3.15 -27.22 -7.35
N THR A 477 2.05 -27.66 -6.75
CA THR A 477 1.34 -28.88 -7.14
C THR A 477 -0.09 -28.54 -7.50
N PHE A 478 -0.52 -28.94 -8.68
CA PHE A 478 -1.92 -28.77 -9.06
C PHE A 478 -2.80 -29.78 -8.31
N VAL A 479 -3.79 -29.29 -7.59
CA VAL A 479 -4.73 -30.12 -6.83
C VAL A 479 -6.14 -29.95 -7.34
N LYS A 480 -6.83 -31.09 -7.48
CA LYS A 480 -8.28 -31.10 -7.69
C LYS A 480 -8.97 -30.65 -6.41
N LEU A 481 -9.88 -29.70 -6.52
CA LEU A 481 -10.69 -29.25 -5.39
C LEU A 481 -11.65 -30.39 -4.98
N ALA A 482 -11.66 -30.70 -3.68
CA ALA A 482 -12.52 -31.75 -3.15
C ALA A 482 -14.00 -31.40 -3.33
N GLN A 483 -14.34 -30.11 -3.21
CA GLN A 483 -15.67 -29.56 -3.43
C GLN A 483 -15.54 -28.18 -4.08
N PHE A 484 -16.32 -27.94 -5.13
CA PHE A 484 -16.53 -26.62 -5.71
C PHE A 484 -18.03 -26.48 -5.93
N HIS A 485 -18.66 -25.53 -5.24
CA HIS A 485 -20.09 -25.27 -5.40
C HIS A 485 -20.32 -24.41 -6.63
N ARG A 486 -21.34 -24.77 -7.41
CA ARG A 486 -21.83 -23.92 -8.50
C ARG A 486 -22.20 -22.55 -7.91
N LEU A 487 -21.74 -21.49 -8.57
CA LEU A 487 -22.11 -20.12 -8.20
C LEU A 487 -23.57 -19.84 -8.57
N GLU A 488 -24.21 -18.93 -7.85
CA GLU A 488 -25.59 -18.54 -8.13
C GLU A 488 -25.76 -18.05 -9.56
N ASP A 489 -26.93 -18.31 -10.14
CA ASP A 489 -27.26 -17.78 -11.45
C ASP A 489 -27.24 -16.25 -11.40
N SER A 490 -26.57 -15.63 -12.36
CA SER A 490 -26.46 -14.16 -12.49
C SER A 490 -25.60 -13.47 -11.40
N TYR A 491 -24.72 -14.17 -10.69
CA TYR A 491 -23.75 -13.51 -9.77
C TYR A 491 -22.82 -12.50 -10.48
N ASP A 492 -22.64 -12.64 -11.80
CA ASP A 492 -21.99 -11.69 -12.70
C ASP A 492 -22.80 -10.40 -12.92
N GLN A 493 -24.04 -10.35 -12.43
CA GLN A 493 -24.93 -9.19 -12.48
C GLN A 493 -25.11 -8.51 -11.10
N THR A 494 -24.55 -9.09 -10.03
CA THR A 494 -24.60 -8.49 -8.69
C THR A 494 -23.79 -7.19 -8.66
N PRO A 495 -24.41 -6.05 -8.29
CA PRO A 495 -23.74 -4.74 -8.29
C PRO A 495 -22.66 -4.66 -7.22
N ARG A 496 -21.63 -3.83 -7.48
CA ARG A 496 -20.57 -3.54 -6.51
C ARG A 496 -21.13 -2.83 -5.29
N VAL A 497 -20.66 -3.22 -4.11
CA VAL A 497 -20.92 -2.50 -2.86
C VAL A 497 -19.85 -1.42 -2.70
N ASP A 498 -20.27 -0.16 -2.58
CA ASP A 498 -19.33 0.92 -2.28
C ASP A 498 -18.84 0.84 -0.84
N VAL A 499 -17.56 1.17 -0.63
CA VAL A 499 -16.93 1.11 0.67
C VAL A 499 -17.51 2.21 1.55
N PRO A 500 -18.08 1.90 2.73
CA PRO A 500 -18.63 2.91 3.61
C PRO A 500 -17.57 3.92 4.07
N THR A 501 -17.88 5.20 3.96
CA THR A 501 -17.08 6.31 4.50
C THR A 501 -17.89 7.10 5.51
N LEU A 502 -17.20 7.82 6.39
CA LEU A 502 -17.84 8.80 7.27
C LEU A 502 -18.41 9.95 6.44
N ASP A 503 -19.64 10.35 6.77
CA ASP A 503 -20.24 11.58 6.27
C ASP A 503 -19.31 12.76 6.51
N THR A 504 -19.18 13.65 5.53
CA THR A 504 -18.23 14.78 5.54
C THR A 504 -18.37 15.65 6.78
N GLY A 505 -19.62 15.92 7.22
CA GLY A 505 -19.90 16.68 8.45
C GLY A 505 -19.49 16.00 9.76
N ARG A 506 -19.08 14.72 9.71
CA ARG A 506 -18.58 13.93 10.85
C ARG A 506 -17.09 13.64 10.78
N ARG A 507 -16.39 14.09 9.73
CA ARG A 507 -14.93 13.95 9.57
C ARG A 507 -14.17 14.98 10.41
N ILE A 508 -14.46 14.99 11.71
CA ILE A 508 -13.82 15.86 12.69
C ILE A 508 -12.57 15.18 13.26
N GLY A 509 -11.47 15.91 13.45
CA GLY A 509 -10.26 15.33 13.99
C GLY A 509 -9.58 14.37 13.01
N LEU A 510 -8.94 13.36 13.58
CA LEU A 510 -8.12 12.37 12.88
C LEU A 510 -8.76 10.98 12.84
N VAL A 511 -10.08 10.91 12.97
CA VAL A 511 -10.83 9.66 12.84
C VAL A 511 -10.68 9.06 11.44
N GLU A 512 -10.56 7.73 11.36
CA GLU A 512 -10.50 7.02 10.08
C GLU A 512 -11.74 7.34 9.23
N VAL A 513 -11.52 7.83 8.01
CA VAL A 513 -12.62 8.26 7.12
C VAL A 513 -13.31 7.05 6.47
N GLU A 514 -12.54 6.08 6.01
CA GLU A 514 -13.07 4.82 5.50
C GLU A 514 -13.43 3.91 6.70
N LEU A 515 -14.63 3.32 6.73
CA LEU A 515 -15.12 2.53 7.87
C LEU A 515 -15.01 1.01 7.68
N GLY A 516 -14.77 0.54 6.46
CA GLY A 516 -14.80 -0.88 6.11
C GLY A 516 -16.22 -1.44 5.94
N PHE A 517 -16.32 -2.73 5.58
CA PHE A 517 -17.60 -3.40 5.34
C PHE A 517 -18.18 -4.01 6.61
N THR A 518 -19.52 -3.95 6.74
CA THR A 518 -20.25 -4.88 7.60
C THR A 518 -20.13 -6.31 7.06
N GLU A 519 -20.40 -7.32 7.90
CA GLU A 519 -20.38 -8.73 7.46
C GLU A 519 -21.28 -8.95 6.23
N GLN A 520 -22.52 -8.45 6.25
CA GLN A 520 -23.44 -8.62 5.11
C GLN A 520 -22.88 -7.99 3.83
N GLN A 521 -22.30 -6.79 3.92
CA GLN A 521 -21.67 -6.13 2.77
C GLN A 521 -20.45 -6.90 2.28
N ALA A 522 -19.62 -7.41 3.19
CA ALA A 522 -18.44 -8.20 2.85
C ALA A 522 -18.82 -9.51 2.14
N ARG A 523 -19.81 -10.26 2.64
CA ARG A 523 -20.32 -11.46 1.96
C ARG A 523 -20.87 -11.13 0.58
N CYS A 524 -21.67 -10.07 0.47
CA CYS A 524 -22.27 -9.64 -0.79
C CYS A 524 -21.20 -9.27 -1.81
N GLU A 525 -20.23 -8.44 -1.44
CA GLU A 525 -19.15 -8.01 -2.33
C GLU A 525 -18.21 -9.19 -2.68
N ALA A 526 -17.88 -10.05 -1.71
CA ALA A 526 -17.03 -11.22 -1.94
C ALA A 526 -17.68 -12.24 -2.88
N SER A 527 -19.01 -12.41 -2.82
CA SER A 527 -19.76 -13.33 -3.68
C SER A 527 -19.67 -12.98 -5.18
N ARG A 528 -19.29 -11.74 -5.52
CA ARG A 528 -19.08 -11.29 -6.91
C ARG A 528 -17.80 -11.87 -7.55
N CYS A 529 -16.89 -12.43 -6.75
CA CYS A 529 -15.60 -12.93 -7.23
C CYS A 529 -15.77 -14.03 -8.29
N LEU A 530 -15.09 -13.88 -9.44
CA LEU A 530 -15.09 -14.88 -10.52
C LEU A 530 -14.24 -16.13 -10.19
N ARG A 531 -13.58 -16.17 -9.03
CA ARG A 531 -12.71 -17.29 -8.59
C ARG A 531 -11.68 -17.70 -9.67
N CYS A 532 -11.01 -16.72 -10.30
CA CYS A 532 -10.02 -16.95 -11.38
C CYS A 532 -8.86 -17.88 -10.99
N PHE A 533 -8.62 -18.08 -9.69
CA PHE A 533 -7.63 -19.04 -9.17
C PHE A 533 -8.04 -20.52 -9.35
N ALA A 534 -9.32 -20.82 -9.62
CA ALA A 534 -9.86 -22.17 -9.71
C ALA A 534 -10.18 -22.55 -11.16
N ASN A 535 -9.41 -23.46 -11.76
CA ASN A 535 -9.41 -23.80 -13.18
C ASN A 535 -10.21 -25.07 -13.49
N ILE A 536 -10.84 -25.12 -14.66
CA ILE A 536 -11.64 -26.28 -15.09
C ILE A 536 -10.69 -27.35 -15.63
N ILE A 537 -10.86 -28.58 -15.16
CA ILE A 537 -10.08 -29.76 -15.53
C ILE A 537 -10.96 -30.73 -16.30
N LEU A 538 -10.48 -31.18 -17.45
CA LEU A 538 -11.08 -32.25 -18.23
C LEU A 538 -10.35 -33.59 -18.01
N ASP A 539 -11.09 -34.58 -17.54
CA ASP A 539 -10.72 -35.99 -17.54
C ASP A 539 -11.08 -36.59 -18.92
N VAL A 540 -10.06 -36.70 -19.78
CA VAL A 540 -10.23 -37.15 -21.18
C VAL A 540 -10.73 -38.59 -21.28
N ASP A 541 -10.45 -39.43 -20.29
CA ASP A 541 -10.85 -40.84 -20.29
C ASP A 541 -12.34 -41.01 -19.96
N LYS A 542 -12.95 -40.01 -19.31
CA LYS A 542 -14.39 -39.97 -19.01
C LYS A 542 -15.20 -39.19 -20.03
N CYS A 543 -14.59 -38.26 -20.75
CA CYS A 543 -15.31 -37.38 -21.67
C CYS A 543 -15.92 -38.17 -22.85
N VAL A 544 -17.23 -38.01 -23.05
CA VAL A 544 -17.95 -38.64 -24.18
C VAL A 544 -18.27 -37.67 -25.32
N LEU A 545 -17.69 -36.48 -25.32
CA LEU A 545 -17.84 -35.45 -26.37
C LEU A 545 -19.30 -35.08 -26.72
N CYS A 546 -20.20 -35.09 -25.72
CA CYS A 546 -21.63 -34.82 -25.91
C CYS A 546 -21.99 -33.34 -26.15
N ALA A 547 -21.02 -32.42 -26.09
CA ALA A 547 -21.20 -30.97 -26.23
C ALA A 547 -22.10 -30.26 -25.20
N LEU A 548 -22.64 -30.96 -24.20
CA LEU A 548 -23.49 -30.32 -23.18
C LEU A 548 -22.78 -29.19 -22.43
N CYS A 549 -21.48 -29.33 -22.16
CA CYS A 549 -20.69 -28.27 -21.50
C CYS A 549 -20.61 -26.97 -22.31
N ALA A 550 -20.61 -27.06 -23.65
CA ALA A 550 -20.68 -25.90 -24.55
C ALA A 550 -22.10 -25.32 -24.58
N ASP A 551 -23.12 -26.19 -24.72
CA ASP A 551 -24.53 -25.80 -24.78
C ASP A 551 -25.01 -25.09 -23.51
N VAL A 552 -24.55 -25.50 -22.33
CA VAL A 552 -24.93 -24.90 -21.05
C VAL A 552 -24.06 -23.71 -20.65
N CYS A 553 -23.05 -23.33 -21.44
CA CYS A 553 -22.14 -22.26 -21.08
C CYS A 553 -22.84 -20.88 -21.24
N PRO A 554 -22.98 -20.08 -20.17
CA PRO A 554 -23.74 -18.82 -20.26
C PRO A 554 -22.99 -17.70 -21.00
N VAL A 555 -21.68 -17.86 -21.23
CA VAL A 555 -20.81 -16.84 -21.85
C VAL A 555 -20.10 -17.34 -23.11
N ASP A 556 -20.52 -18.51 -23.62
CA ASP A 556 -20.05 -19.11 -24.87
C ASP A 556 -18.51 -19.25 -24.98
N VAL A 557 -17.86 -19.73 -23.92
CA VAL A 557 -16.39 -19.89 -23.86
C VAL A 557 -15.88 -21.31 -24.06
N ILE A 558 -16.77 -22.30 -24.20
CA ILE A 558 -16.40 -23.70 -24.45
C ILE A 558 -16.75 -24.07 -25.88
N SER A 559 -15.79 -24.62 -26.62
CA SER A 559 -15.99 -25.12 -27.98
C SER A 559 -15.37 -26.51 -28.18
N LEU A 560 -15.95 -27.27 -29.10
CA LEU A 560 -15.42 -28.56 -29.54
C LEU A 560 -14.89 -28.38 -30.96
N VAL A 561 -13.58 -28.55 -31.13
CA VAL A 561 -12.89 -28.34 -32.41
C VAL A 561 -12.16 -29.62 -32.83
N PRO A 562 -11.89 -29.82 -34.13
CA PRO A 562 -10.92 -30.81 -34.58
C PRO A 562 -9.56 -30.58 -33.89
N SER A 563 -8.92 -31.65 -33.42
CA SER A 563 -7.65 -31.55 -32.70
C SER A 563 -6.50 -30.96 -33.53
N GLU A 564 -6.61 -31.01 -34.85
CA GLU A 564 -5.68 -30.39 -35.80
C GLU A 564 -5.68 -28.86 -35.71
N GLU A 565 -6.76 -28.23 -35.25
CA GLU A 565 -6.84 -26.78 -35.10
C GLU A 565 -6.03 -26.25 -33.91
N VAL A 566 -5.66 -27.13 -32.97
CA VAL A 566 -5.02 -26.78 -31.70
C VAL A 566 -3.81 -27.63 -31.35
N ASP A 567 -3.25 -28.31 -32.35
CA ASP A 567 -1.99 -29.06 -32.28
C ASP A 567 -1.90 -30.01 -31.05
N SER A 568 -3.05 -30.56 -30.64
CA SER A 568 -3.20 -31.19 -29.32
C SER A 568 -3.57 -32.68 -29.35
N GLY A 569 -3.51 -33.35 -30.50
CA GLY A 569 -3.90 -34.76 -30.57
C GLY A 569 -3.56 -35.47 -31.88
N ALA A 570 -3.97 -36.74 -31.95
CA ALA A 570 -3.89 -37.55 -33.16
C ALA A 570 -4.89 -37.07 -34.22
N ALA A 571 -4.48 -37.11 -35.50
CA ALA A 571 -5.35 -36.74 -36.62
C ALA A 571 -6.70 -37.47 -36.57
N GLY A 572 -7.79 -36.73 -36.76
CA GLY A 572 -9.16 -37.21 -36.66
C GLY A 572 -9.77 -37.25 -35.25
N SER A 573 -9.12 -36.66 -34.24
CA SER A 573 -9.71 -36.51 -32.90
C SER A 573 -10.35 -35.13 -32.67
N THR A 574 -11.10 -34.99 -31.57
CA THR A 574 -11.75 -33.73 -31.17
C THR A 574 -11.12 -33.21 -29.88
N ALA A 575 -10.85 -31.91 -29.81
CA ALA A 575 -10.39 -31.20 -28.63
C ALA A 575 -11.52 -30.33 -28.05
N LEU A 576 -11.54 -30.19 -26.73
CA LEU A 576 -12.34 -29.20 -26.03
C LEU A 576 -11.46 -27.99 -25.76
N LEU A 577 -11.88 -26.82 -26.23
CA LEU A 577 -11.25 -25.54 -25.91
C LEU A 577 -12.08 -24.79 -24.91
N LEU A 578 -11.39 -24.15 -23.97
CA LEU A 578 -11.96 -23.25 -22.98
C LEU A 578 -11.20 -21.94 -23.06
N ASP A 579 -11.90 -20.86 -23.35
CA ASP A 579 -11.38 -19.51 -23.17
C ASP A 579 -11.35 -19.18 -21.67
N GLU A 580 -10.19 -19.40 -21.06
CA GLU A 580 -9.98 -19.19 -19.64
C GLU A 580 -10.04 -17.71 -19.23
N GLU A 581 -9.81 -16.77 -20.15
CA GLU A 581 -9.84 -15.33 -19.86
C GLU A 581 -11.27 -14.79 -19.77
N ARG A 582 -12.17 -15.34 -20.58
CA ARG A 582 -13.60 -14.98 -20.55
C ARG A 582 -14.44 -15.88 -19.65
N CYS A 583 -13.90 -17.02 -19.22
CA CYS A 583 -14.61 -17.92 -18.32
C CYS A 583 -14.88 -17.26 -16.96
N ILE A 584 -16.16 -17.22 -16.58
CA ILE A 584 -16.58 -16.67 -15.28
C ILE A 584 -16.43 -17.69 -14.13
N ARG A 585 -16.16 -18.97 -14.44
CA ARG A 585 -16.02 -20.09 -13.47
C ARG A 585 -17.29 -20.38 -12.65
N CYS A 586 -18.46 -20.21 -13.27
CA CYS A 586 -19.76 -20.55 -12.67
C CYS A 586 -19.96 -22.05 -12.36
N ALA A 587 -19.13 -22.93 -12.95
CA ALA A 587 -19.20 -24.39 -12.84
C ALA A 587 -20.49 -25.06 -13.37
N LEU A 588 -21.29 -24.35 -14.16
CA LEU A 588 -22.47 -24.92 -14.81
C LEU A 588 -22.12 -26.10 -15.73
N CYS A 589 -21.00 -26.01 -16.45
CA CYS A 589 -20.49 -27.10 -17.29
C CYS A 589 -20.10 -28.35 -16.47
N ILE A 590 -19.64 -28.18 -15.23
CA ILE A 590 -19.30 -29.27 -14.31
C ILE A 590 -20.58 -29.93 -13.79
N GLU A 591 -21.54 -29.14 -13.29
CA GLU A 591 -22.84 -29.65 -12.82
C GLU A 591 -23.57 -30.48 -13.90
N ARG A 592 -23.45 -30.05 -15.16
CA ARG A 592 -24.18 -30.64 -16.29
C ARG A 592 -23.42 -31.72 -17.03
N CYS A 593 -22.21 -32.08 -16.60
CA CYS A 593 -21.39 -33.09 -17.25
C CYS A 593 -21.88 -34.52 -16.89
N PRO A 594 -22.54 -35.28 -17.80
CA PRO A 594 -23.09 -36.58 -17.44
C PRO A 594 -22.07 -37.64 -16.99
N PRO A 595 -20.85 -37.73 -17.55
CA PRO A 595 -19.86 -38.72 -17.11
C PRO A 595 -18.96 -38.21 -15.96
N ASP A 596 -19.26 -37.05 -15.35
CA ASP A 596 -18.39 -36.39 -14.35
C ASP A 596 -16.93 -36.22 -14.84
N ALA A 597 -16.78 -35.88 -16.12
CA ALA A 597 -15.48 -35.68 -16.77
C ALA A 597 -14.89 -34.29 -16.49
N LEU A 598 -15.71 -33.32 -16.08
CA LEU A 598 -15.25 -31.98 -15.72
C LEU A 598 -15.16 -31.82 -14.21
N SER A 599 -14.14 -31.11 -13.74
CA SER A 599 -13.99 -30.75 -12.34
C SER A 599 -13.22 -29.44 -12.17
N MET A 600 -13.08 -28.96 -10.94
CA MET A 600 -12.30 -27.76 -10.63
C MET A 600 -11.00 -28.13 -9.92
N GLY A 601 -9.92 -27.42 -10.22
CA GLY A 601 -8.67 -27.50 -9.46
C GLY A 601 -7.97 -26.17 -9.35
N MET A 602 -6.96 -26.13 -8.48
CA MET A 602 -6.12 -24.96 -8.28
C MET A 602 -4.69 -25.41 -8.04
N TRP A 603 -3.74 -24.51 -8.23
CA TRP A 603 -2.38 -24.75 -7.76
C TRP A 603 -2.32 -24.56 -6.25
N LYS A 604 -1.76 -25.55 -5.56
CA LYS A 604 -1.23 -25.41 -4.19
C LYS A 604 0.26 -25.11 -4.27
N GLY A 605 0.75 -24.26 -3.38
CA GLY A 605 2.05 -23.60 -3.49
C GLY A 605 1.86 -22.08 -3.52
N ILE A 606 2.97 -21.33 -3.68
CA ILE A 606 3.07 -19.85 -3.74
C ILE A 606 1.75 -19.09 -3.44
N GLY A 607 1.64 -18.54 -2.22
CA GLY A 607 0.51 -17.68 -1.84
C GLY A 607 -0.76 -18.41 -1.36
N VAL A 608 -0.73 -19.73 -1.17
CA VAL A 608 -1.81 -20.54 -0.58
C VAL A 608 -1.33 -21.15 0.75
N PRO A 609 -2.02 -20.94 1.89
CA PRO A 609 -1.69 -21.63 3.14
C PRO A 609 -1.78 -23.16 2.98
N VAL A 610 -0.77 -23.88 3.48
CA VAL A 610 -0.66 -25.35 3.35
C VAL A 610 -1.62 -26.09 4.28
#